data_AF-A0A9P4MN08-F1
#
_entry.id   AF-A0A9P4MN08-F1
#
_cell.length_a   1.000
_cell.length_b   1.000
_cell.length_c   1.000
_cell.angle_alpha   90.00
_cell.angle_beta   90.00
_cell.angle_gamma   90.00
#
_symmetry.space_group_name_H-M   'P 1'
#
loop_
_entity.id
_entity.type
_entity.pdbx_description
1 polymer ?
#
loop_
_entity_poly.entity_id
_entity_poly.type
_entity_poly.pdbx_seq_one_letter_code
_entity_poly.pdbx_strand_id
1 'polypeptide(L)'
;MSSPSPIPPPNDRRSSGASLRAESTSGFSNSDSYAASSQPSALLVRRKSRLIKIPPDVRLLEYVSDCDNNLVCLICHSPFDKPVKLACDHYFCKECLDHAWDAQQVSQQSCPTCRNKVDLNNEPMPVPRILENMLDDLLVKCPNTKSGCTWVNQRANVQDHVLLYCEYTQVECPSYECRLPISQKDYHKGCLHYTVSCEGCHTSMMKKDLEVGGAERGQSRLMLIKDCRNTKKQTVPIVRQLVLSALQNFFESNSRPM
;
A
#
# COMPACT_ATOMS: atom_id res chain seq x y z
N MET A 1 32.07 14.84 35.71
CA MET A 1 31.07 15.02 34.65
C MET A 1 31.82 14.91 33.34
N SER A 2 31.76 13.75 32.69
CA SER A 2 32.65 13.41 31.58
C SER A 2 31.88 13.53 30.27
N SER A 3 32.31 14.45 29.41
CA SER A 3 31.75 14.76 28.10
C SER A 3 31.99 13.58 27.13
N PRO A 4 31.01 13.18 26.29
CA PRO A 4 31.22 12.15 25.29
C PRO A 4 31.91 12.71 24.02
N SER A 5 32.81 11.90 23.45
CA SER A 5 33.63 12.23 22.27
C SER A 5 32.84 12.19 20.94
N PRO A 6 33.30 12.86 19.87
CA PRO A 6 32.57 13.02 18.61
C PRO A 6 32.51 11.74 17.75
N ILE A 7 31.39 11.57 17.04
CA ILE A 7 31.12 10.49 16.08
C ILE A 7 31.79 10.81 14.72
N PRO A 8 32.49 9.87 14.06
CA PRO A 8 33.10 10.09 12.75
C PRO A 8 32.09 10.01 11.59
N PRO A 9 32.31 10.70 10.46
CA PRO A 9 31.38 10.75 9.34
C PRO A 9 31.37 9.46 8.49
N PRO A 10 30.31 9.23 7.68
CA PRO A 10 30.15 8.03 6.87
C PRO A 10 31.10 8.01 5.67
N ASN A 11 31.59 6.83 5.33
CA ASN A 11 32.62 6.59 4.31
C ASN A 11 32.03 6.67 2.89
N ASP A 12 32.36 7.71 2.15
CA ASP A 12 32.03 7.87 0.73
C ASP A 12 32.87 6.92 -0.15
N ARG A 13 32.30 5.77 -0.52
CA ARG A 13 32.88 4.93 -1.58
C ARG A 13 32.47 5.45 -2.96
N ARG A 14 33.20 6.47 -3.44
CA ARG A 14 33.19 6.93 -4.83
C ARG A 14 34.56 6.69 -5.47
N SER A 15 34.63 5.83 -6.48
CA SER A 15 35.66 5.75 -7.54
C SER A 15 35.20 4.65 -8.51
N SER A 16 34.65 4.91 -9.70
CA SER A 16 35.22 5.46 -10.96
C SER A 16 36.13 4.49 -11.75
N GLY A 17 35.62 4.05 -12.93
CA GLY A 17 36.35 3.78 -14.19
C GLY A 17 37.05 2.41 -14.32
N ALA A 18 37.21 1.78 -15.49
CA ALA A 18 36.89 2.12 -16.88
C ALA A 18 36.91 0.84 -17.76
N SER A 19 36.40 0.98 -18.98
CA SER A 19 36.25 0.02 -20.09
C SER A 19 37.49 -0.80 -20.48
N LEU A 20 37.29 -2.03 -20.98
CA LEU A 20 38.01 -2.59 -22.14
C LEU A 20 37.14 -3.60 -22.91
N ARG A 21 37.31 -3.60 -24.24
CA ARG A 21 36.64 -4.38 -25.30
C ARG A 21 37.37 -5.70 -25.59
N ALA A 22 36.69 -6.56 -26.36
CA ALA A 22 37.20 -7.62 -27.27
C ALA A 22 37.73 -8.90 -26.56
N GLU A 23 37.61 -10.13 -27.07
CA GLU A 23 37.37 -10.64 -28.42
C GLU A 23 36.97 -12.12 -28.33
N SER A 24 36.36 -12.61 -29.41
CA SER A 24 36.03 -14.01 -29.71
C SER A 24 37.26 -14.90 -29.95
N THR A 25 37.19 -16.21 -29.64
CA THR A 25 37.43 -17.36 -30.55
C THR A 25 37.53 -18.73 -29.83
N SER A 26 36.92 -19.76 -30.46
CA SER A 26 37.19 -21.23 -30.51
C SER A 26 37.92 -21.95 -29.35
N GLY A 27 37.58 -23.18 -28.93
CA GLY A 27 36.81 -24.29 -29.50
C GLY A 27 37.13 -25.59 -28.74
N PHE A 28 36.62 -26.73 -29.25
CA PHE A 28 36.87 -28.16 -28.91
C PHE A 28 35.78 -28.96 -28.17
N SER A 29 34.84 -29.48 -28.98
CA SER A 29 34.51 -30.90 -29.29
C SER A 29 34.24 -31.98 -28.21
N ASN A 30 33.05 -32.61 -28.39
CA ASN A 30 32.65 -34.04 -28.34
C ASN A 30 32.85 -34.84 -27.03
N SER A 31 32.02 -35.79 -26.63
CA SER A 31 30.80 -36.45 -27.11
C SER A 31 30.15 -37.16 -25.91
N ASP A 32 28.85 -37.40 -25.93
CA ASP A 32 28.26 -38.74 -25.72
C ASP A 32 26.75 -38.65 -25.44
N SER A 33 26.09 -39.69 -25.94
CA SER A 33 24.70 -39.82 -26.28
C SER A 33 23.91 -40.63 -25.25
N TYR A 34 22.58 -40.50 -25.34
CA TYR A 34 21.52 -41.38 -24.80
C TYR A 34 21.06 -41.14 -23.35
N ALA A 35 19.90 -40.49 -23.20
CA ALA A 35 18.68 -41.14 -22.72
C ALA A 35 17.52 -40.14 -22.70
N ALA A 36 16.54 -40.37 -23.56
CA ALA A 36 15.23 -39.74 -23.48
C ALA A 36 14.55 -40.19 -22.18
N SER A 37 14.18 -39.23 -21.34
CA SER A 37 13.23 -39.45 -20.25
C SER A 37 12.28 -38.27 -20.22
N SER A 38 11.11 -38.52 -20.77
CA SER A 38 9.96 -37.65 -20.81
C SER A 38 9.60 -37.17 -19.40
N GLN A 39 9.73 -35.87 -19.14
CA GLN A 39 9.00 -35.21 -18.07
C GLN A 39 8.12 -34.13 -18.70
N PRO A 40 6.81 -34.09 -18.40
CA PRO A 40 5.95 -33.05 -18.91
C PRO A 40 6.36 -31.73 -18.25
N SER A 41 6.83 -30.81 -19.07
CA SER A 41 6.99 -29.39 -18.75
C SER A 41 5.63 -28.80 -18.40
N ALA A 42 5.17 -29.01 -17.16
CA ALA A 42 4.13 -28.17 -16.60
C ALA A 42 4.73 -26.78 -16.43
N LEU A 43 4.42 -25.91 -17.38
CA LEU A 43 4.66 -24.48 -17.34
C LEU A 43 4.00 -23.93 -16.07
N LEU A 44 4.70 -24.00 -14.94
CA LEU A 44 4.44 -23.13 -13.80
C LEU A 44 4.80 -21.74 -14.28
N VAL A 45 3.80 -21.07 -14.85
CA VAL A 45 3.82 -19.64 -15.09
C VAL A 45 4.19 -19.03 -13.75
N ARG A 46 5.47 -18.68 -13.59
CA ARG A 46 6.00 -17.92 -12.48
C ARG A 46 5.31 -16.57 -12.56
N ARG A 47 4.10 -16.49 -11.99
CA ARG A 47 3.42 -15.22 -11.76
C ARG A 47 4.36 -14.46 -10.83
N LYS A 48 5.16 -13.57 -11.41
CA LYS A 48 5.82 -12.50 -10.64
C LYS A 48 4.68 -11.76 -9.97
N SER A 49 4.44 -12.07 -8.70
CA SER A 49 3.55 -11.33 -7.82
C SER A 49 4.06 -9.90 -7.82
N ARG A 50 3.46 -9.06 -8.66
CA ARG A 50 3.68 -7.63 -8.60
C ARG A 50 2.91 -7.20 -7.36
N LEU A 51 3.60 -7.19 -6.22
CA LEU A 51 3.11 -6.51 -5.03
C LEU A 51 2.90 -5.05 -5.43
N ILE A 52 1.69 -4.67 -5.82
CA ILE A 52 1.36 -3.26 -6.05
C ILE A 52 1.12 -2.69 -4.66
N LYS A 53 2.21 -2.34 -3.97
CA LYS A 53 2.10 -1.50 -2.78
C LYS A 53 1.67 -0.11 -3.26
N ILE A 54 0.47 0.29 -2.86
CA ILE A 54 -0.10 1.58 -3.26
C ILE A 54 0.54 2.67 -2.39
N PRO A 55 1.10 3.73 -3.01
CA PRO A 55 1.54 4.92 -2.29
C PRO A 55 0.45 5.49 -1.37
N PRO A 56 0.75 5.85 -0.12
CA PRO A 56 -0.20 6.59 0.71
C PRO A 56 -0.62 7.91 0.05
N ASP A 57 -1.92 8.21 0.10
CA ASP A 57 -2.43 9.54 -0.25
C ASP A 57 -2.13 10.50 0.91
N VAL A 58 -1.29 11.50 0.65
CA VAL A 58 -0.85 12.48 1.65
C VAL A 58 -1.99 13.33 2.21
N ARG A 59 -3.10 13.46 1.47
CA ARG A 59 -4.29 14.23 1.89
C ARG A 59 -5.12 13.50 2.95
N LEU A 60 -4.94 12.18 3.07
CA LEU A 60 -5.66 11.32 4.01
C LEU A 60 -4.83 11.00 5.27
N LEU A 61 -3.65 11.60 5.40
CA LEU A 61 -2.79 11.40 6.56
C LEU A 61 -3.36 12.10 7.80
N GLU A 62 -3.19 11.45 8.94
CA GLU A 62 -3.49 12.04 10.24
C GLU A 62 -2.26 12.79 10.73
N TYR A 63 -2.39 14.11 10.92
CA TYR A 63 -1.33 14.96 11.44
C TYR A 63 -1.33 14.91 12.97
N VAL A 64 -0.13 14.92 13.56
CA VAL A 64 0.05 14.84 15.03
C VAL A 64 -0.29 16.17 15.71
N SER A 65 0.03 17.26 15.01
CA SER A 65 -0.15 18.63 15.48
C SER A 65 -0.94 19.41 14.44
N ASP A 66 -1.59 20.48 14.88
CA ASP A 66 -2.22 21.43 13.98
C ASP A 66 -1.19 22.06 13.05
N CYS A 67 -1.52 22.13 11.76
CA CYS A 67 -0.68 22.80 10.77
C CYS A 67 -0.89 24.32 10.87
N ASP A 68 0.16 25.09 10.58
CA ASP A 68 0.03 26.54 10.44
C ASP A 68 -0.97 26.86 9.32
N ASN A 69 -1.91 27.78 9.58
CA ASN A 69 -2.91 28.22 8.61
C ASN A 69 -2.29 28.75 7.31
N ASN A 70 -1.05 29.25 7.35
CA ASN A 70 -0.31 29.71 6.17
C ASN A 70 0.16 28.57 5.26
N LEU A 71 0.15 27.33 5.74
CA LEU A 71 0.53 26.11 5.01
C LEU A 71 -0.70 25.28 4.59
N VAL A 72 -1.90 25.81 4.78
CA VAL A 72 -3.17 25.13 4.50
C VAL A 72 -3.81 25.67 3.23
N CYS A 73 -4.31 24.78 2.39
CA CYS A 73 -5.02 25.16 1.17
C CYS A 73 -6.45 25.66 1.48
N LEU A 74 -6.82 26.80 0.92
CA LEU A 74 -8.16 27.39 1.08
C LEU A 74 -9.30 26.64 0.38
N ILE A 75 -8.99 25.62 -0.44
CA ILE A 75 -9.99 24.82 -1.16
C ILE A 75 -10.29 23.54 -0.38
N CYS A 76 -9.26 22.75 -0.04
CA CYS A 76 -9.44 21.47 0.67
C CYS A 76 -9.30 21.58 2.20
N HIS A 77 -8.86 22.72 2.72
CA HIS A 77 -8.61 22.97 4.15
C HIS A 77 -7.62 21.99 4.79
N SER A 78 -6.72 21.41 3.99
CA SER A 78 -5.62 20.54 4.44
C SER A 78 -4.26 21.15 4.10
N PRO A 79 -3.16 20.72 4.76
CA PRO A 79 -1.82 21.11 4.38
C PRO A 79 -1.57 20.87 2.88
N PHE A 80 -0.85 21.78 2.23
CA PHE A 80 -0.71 21.71 0.78
C PHE A 80 -0.10 20.38 0.29
N ASP A 81 -0.73 19.79 -0.73
CA ASP A 81 -0.18 18.71 -1.54
C ASP A 81 0.17 19.24 -2.94
N LYS A 82 1.43 19.07 -3.34
CA LYS A 82 2.02 19.66 -4.56
C LYS A 82 1.58 21.11 -4.73
N PRO A 83 1.96 22.00 -3.81
CA PRO A 83 1.56 23.40 -3.83
C PRO A 83 1.98 24.09 -5.12
N VAL A 84 1.10 24.95 -5.62
CA VAL A 84 1.36 25.83 -6.77
C VAL A 84 0.97 27.26 -6.41
N LYS A 85 1.60 28.21 -7.09
CA LYS A 85 1.42 29.65 -6.88
C LYS A 85 0.85 30.31 -8.13
N LEU A 86 -0.10 31.21 -7.94
CA LEU A 86 -0.57 32.13 -8.98
C LEU A 86 0.17 33.48 -8.93
N ALA A 87 0.15 34.25 -10.02
CA ALA A 87 0.73 35.59 -10.14
C ALA A 87 0.10 36.61 -9.18
N CYS A 88 -1.11 36.32 -8.69
CA CYS A 88 -1.78 37.08 -7.63
C CYS A 88 -1.33 36.70 -6.21
N ASP A 89 -0.21 35.98 -6.06
CA ASP A 89 0.38 35.52 -4.81
C ASP A 89 -0.51 34.61 -3.93
N HIS A 90 -1.50 33.95 -4.53
CA HIS A 90 -2.29 32.92 -3.86
C HIS A 90 -1.74 31.51 -4.13
N TYR A 91 -1.90 30.63 -3.13
CA TYR A 91 -1.35 29.29 -3.10
C TYR A 91 -2.46 28.24 -3.00
N PHE A 92 -2.34 27.16 -3.76
CA PHE A 92 -3.31 26.05 -3.79
C PHE A 92 -2.61 24.72 -3.99
N CYS A 93 -3.25 23.61 -3.61
CA CYS A 93 -2.83 22.30 -4.08
C CYS A 93 -3.06 22.22 -5.59
N LYS A 94 -2.15 21.63 -6.36
CA LYS A 94 -2.29 21.49 -7.82
C LYS A 94 -3.65 20.90 -8.20
N GLU A 95 -4.02 19.76 -7.62
CA GLU A 95 -5.29 19.09 -7.94
C GLU A 95 -6.51 19.93 -7.54
N CYS A 96 -6.43 20.70 -6.46
CA CYS A 96 -7.53 21.57 -6.04
C CYS A 96 -7.75 22.72 -7.02
N LEU A 97 -6.66 23.30 -7.53
CA LEU A 97 -6.72 24.34 -8.53
C LEU A 97 -7.22 23.80 -9.88
N ASP A 98 -6.70 22.65 -10.31
CA ASP A 98 -7.11 21.97 -11.54
C ASP A 98 -8.64 21.72 -11.51
N HIS A 99 -9.17 21.13 -10.42
CA HIS A 99 -10.62 20.91 -10.26
C HIS A 99 -11.44 22.20 -10.23
N ALA A 100 -10.92 23.28 -9.63
CA ALA A 100 -11.61 24.56 -9.61
C ALA A 100 -11.74 25.17 -11.02
N TRP A 101 -10.73 24.95 -11.87
CA TRP A 101 -10.73 25.41 -13.25
C TRP A 101 -11.52 24.50 -14.20
N ASP A 102 -11.62 23.20 -13.94
CA ASP A 102 -12.45 22.28 -14.72
C ASP A 102 -13.94 22.69 -14.70
N ALA A 103 -14.40 23.30 -13.60
CA ALA A 103 -15.75 23.84 -13.49
C ALA A 103 -15.96 25.16 -14.27
N GLN A 104 -14.89 25.78 -14.75
CA GLN A 104 -14.91 27.06 -15.47
C GLN A 104 -14.79 26.83 -16.98
N GLN A 105 -15.32 27.77 -17.77
CA GLN A 105 -15.05 27.77 -19.20
C GLN A 105 -13.56 28.03 -19.44
N VAL A 106 -12.97 27.27 -20.37
CA VAL A 106 -11.52 27.24 -20.68
C VAL A 106 -10.91 28.64 -20.89
N SER A 107 -11.69 29.61 -21.35
CA SER A 107 -11.24 30.98 -21.62
C SER A 107 -11.38 31.96 -20.45
N GLN A 108 -11.86 31.54 -19.27
CA GLN A 108 -12.17 32.40 -18.12
C GLN A 108 -11.64 31.83 -16.79
N GLN A 109 -10.48 31.16 -16.81
CA GLN A 109 -9.86 30.69 -15.58
C GLN A 109 -9.44 31.87 -14.69
N SER A 110 -9.84 31.81 -13.43
CA SER A 110 -9.60 32.88 -12.46
C SER A 110 -9.13 32.29 -11.12
N CYS A 111 -8.44 33.11 -10.33
CA CYS A 111 -8.05 32.75 -8.98
C CYS A 111 -9.31 32.49 -8.11
N PRO A 112 -9.44 31.32 -7.47
CA PRO A 112 -10.60 31.01 -6.61
C PRO A 112 -10.79 31.98 -5.44
N THR A 113 -9.72 32.63 -4.98
CA THR A 113 -9.76 33.55 -3.83
C THR A 113 -10.06 34.99 -4.23
N CYS A 114 -9.28 35.56 -5.16
CA CYS A 114 -9.35 36.98 -5.49
C CYS A 114 -10.00 37.29 -6.85
N ARG A 115 -10.37 36.26 -7.63
CA ARG A 115 -10.98 36.37 -8.97
C ARG A 115 -10.12 37.09 -10.02
N ASN A 116 -8.83 37.31 -9.75
CA ASN A 116 -7.88 37.79 -10.76
C ASN A 116 -7.81 36.78 -11.92
N LYS A 117 -7.72 37.30 -13.14
CA LYS A 117 -7.54 36.48 -14.34
C LYS A 117 -6.17 35.80 -14.29
N VAL A 118 -6.14 34.55 -14.73
CA VAL A 118 -4.94 33.72 -14.77
C VAL A 118 -4.43 33.64 -16.21
N ASP A 119 -3.13 33.80 -16.40
CA ASP A 119 -2.47 33.55 -17.68
C ASP A 119 -2.07 32.07 -17.81
N LEU A 120 -2.85 31.31 -18.55
CA LEU A 120 -2.68 29.86 -18.74
C LEU A 120 -1.35 29.45 -19.37
N ASN A 121 -0.62 30.39 -19.99
CA ASN A 121 0.66 30.08 -20.60
C ASN A 121 1.80 30.09 -19.58
N ASN A 122 1.65 30.85 -18.49
CA ASN A 122 2.71 31.10 -17.50
C ASN A 122 2.32 30.67 -16.08
N GLU A 123 1.06 30.28 -15.86
CA GLU A 123 0.53 29.86 -14.58
C GLU A 123 -0.09 28.46 -14.67
N PRO A 124 -0.04 27.67 -13.59
CA PRO A 124 0.48 28.02 -12.28
C PRO A 124 2.00 27.83 -12.14
N MET A 125 2.64 28.64 -11.29
CA MET A 125 4.08 28.63 -11.03
C MET A 125 4.45 27.66 -9.89
N PRO A 126 5.66 27.08 -9.90
CA PRO A 126 6.16 26.30 -8.77
C PRO A 126 6.37 27.19 -7.55
N VAL A 127 6.20 26.62 -6.35
CA VAL A 127 6.49 27.33 -5.10
C VAL A 127 7.98 27.32 -4.75
N PRO A 128 8.44 28.27 -3.91
CA PRO A 128 9.77 28.20 -3.32
C PRO A 128 9.99 26.91 -2.51
N ARG A 129 11.19 26.32 -2.61
CA ARG A 129 11.56 25.08 -1.91
C ARG A 129 11.37 25.12 -0.40
N ILE A 130 11.51 26.28 0.22
CA ILE A 130 11.30 26.41 1.66
C ILE A 130 9.86 26.05 2.07
N LEU A 131 8.87 26.33 1.22
CA LEU A 131 7.48 25.97 1.48
C LEU A 131 7.28 24.45 1.42
N GLU A 132 7.93 23.78 0.46
CA GLU A 132 7.93 22.30 0.39
C GLU A 132 8.58 21.69 1.64
N ASN A 133 9.74 22.20 2.06
CA ASN A 133 10.44 21.72 3.25
C ASN A 133 9.59 21.86 4.51
N MET A 134 8.94 23.01 4.70
CA MET A 134 8.05 23.26 5.85
C MET A 134 6.89 22.27 5.90
N LEU A 135 6.33 21.90 4.74
CA LEU A 135 5.28 20.91 4.66
C LEU A 135 5.80 19.48 4.89
N ASP A 136 7.01 19.19 4.44
CA ASP A 136 7.66 17.88 4.60
C ASP A 136 8.07 17.58 6.03
N ASP A 137 8.37 18.62 6.82
CA ASP A 137 8.67 18.54 8.24
C ASP A 137 7.44 18.27 9.12
N LEU A 138 6.22 18.37 8.58
CA LEU A 138 4.99 18.10 9.33
C LEU A 138 4.97 16.66 9.84
N LEU A 139 4.64 16.47 11.12
CA LEU A 139 4.57 15.14 11.72
C LEU A 139 3.23 14.47 11.42
N VAL A 140 3.29 13.25 10.89
CA VAL A 140 2.13 12.45 10.50
C VAL A 140 2.19 11.05 11.11
N LYS A 141 1.02 10.45 11.31
CA LYS A 141 0.87 9.04 11.67
C LYS A 141 0.80 8.18 10.42
N CYS A 142 1.26 6.93 10.54
CA CYS A 142 1.10 5.95 9.47
C CYS A 142 -0.40 5.72 9.16
N PRO A 143 -0.81 5.64 7.88
CA PRO A 143 -2.21 5.33 7.52
C PRO A 143 -2.68 3.96 8.04
N ASN A 144 -1.74 3.07 8.36
CA ASN A 144 -2.02 1.76 8.94
C ASN A 144 -2.13 1.77 10.47
N THR A 145 -2.29 2.92 11.13
CA THR A 145 -2.48 3.00 12.59
C THR A 145 -3.68 2.20 13.07
N LYS A 146 -4.79 2.19 12.31
CA LYS A 146 -5.96 1.33 12.61
C LYS A 146 -5.65 -0.17 12.59
N SER A 147 -4.59 -0.58 11.88
CA SER A 147 -4.13 -1.97 11.83
C SER A 147 -3.12 -2.31 12.94
N GLY A 148 -2.67 -1.31 13.71
CA GLY A 148 -1.71 -1.46 14.80
C GLY A 148 -0.34 -0.82 14.57
N CYS A 149 -0.14 -0.07 13.48
CA CYS A 149 1.12 0.64 13.27
C CYS A 149 1.21 1.89 14.16
N THR A 150 2.25 1.97 15.00
CA THR A 150 2.50 3.12 15.89
C THR A 150 3.53 4.10 15.33
N TRP A 151 3.87 4.00 14.06
CA TRP A 151 4.88 4.86 13.43
C TRP A 151 4.37 6.30 13.29
N VAL A 152 5.22 7.24 13.69
CA VAL A 152 5.01 8.68 13.61
C VAL A 152 6.33 9.33 13.21
N ASN A 153 6.32 10.14 12.14
CA ASN A 153 7.50 10.88 11.69
C ASN A 153 7.10 11.99 10.70
N GLN A 154 8.09 12.67 10.13
CA GLN A 154 7.95 13.65 9.06
C GLN A 154 7.15 13.10 7.87
N ARG A 155 6.32 13.97 7.28
CA ARG A 155 5.45 13.69 6.14
C ARG A 155 6.23 13.15 4.95
N ALA A 156 7.44 13.66 4.68
CA ALA A 156 8.29 13.17 3.60
C ALA A 156 8.61 11.67 3.71
N ASN A 157 8.67 11.12 4.92
CA ASN A 157 9.12 9.76 5.18
C ASN A 157 7.98 8.72 5.17
N VAL A 158 6.73 9.17 5.09
CA VAL A 158 5.56 8.29 5.20
C VAL A 158 5.46 7.30 4.05
N GLN A 159 5.84 7.75 2.85
CA GLN A 159 5.85 6.95 1.63
C GLN A 159 6.78 5.74 1.79
N ASP A 160 8.03 6.01 2.15
CA ASP A 160 9.05 4.98 2.33
C ASP A 160 8.70 4.06 3.48
N HIS A 161 8.17 4.59 4.58
CA HIS A 161 7.64 3.77 5.67
C HIS A 161 6.59 2.78 5.16
N VAL A 162 5.52 3.25 4.51
CA VAL A 162 4.41 2.38 4.06
C VAL A 162 4.88 1.35 3.03
N LEU A 163 5.75 1.75 2.09
CA LEU A 163 6.20 0.89 1.01
C LEU A 163 7.28 -0.10 1.42
N LEU A 164 8.22 0.28 2.28
CA LEU A 164 9.43 -0.51 2.51
C LEU A 164 9.43 -1.17 3.89
N TYR A 165 8.92 -0.48 4.91
CA TYR A 165 9.17 -0.85 6.31
C TYR A 165 7.90 -1.25 7.09
N CYS A 166 6.71 -0.82 6.67
CA CYS A 166 5.49 -1.01 7.42
C CYS A 166 4.99 -2.46 7.37
N GLU A 167 5.11 -3.14 8.51
CA GLU A 167 4.64 -4.53 8.71
C GLU A 167 3.12 -4.70 8.61
N TYR A 168 2.38 -3.59 8.75
CA TYR A 168 0.92 -3.55 8.71
C TYR A 168 0.35 -3.25 7.33
N THR A 169 1.19 -2.98 6.33
CA THR A 169 0.76 -2.74 4.95
C THR A 169 0.09 -4.00 4.39
N GLN A 170 -1.09 -3.84 3.79
CA GLN A 170 -1.79 -4.94 3.15
C GLN A 170 -1.10 -5.31 1.83
N VAL A 171 -0.80 -6.59 1.66
CA VAL A 171 -0.16 -7.18 0.48
C VAL A 171 -0.97 -8.35 -0.03
N GLU A 172 -0.78 -8.74 -1.29
CA GLU A 172 -1.43 -9.92 -1.86
C GLU A 172 -0.97 -11.20 -1.13
N CYS A 173 -1.93 -12.09 -0.88
CA CYS A 173 -1.66 -13.39 -0.27
C CYS A 173 -0.65 -14.23 -1.10
N PRO A 174 0.29 -14.94 -0.46
CA PRO A 174 1.30 -15.76 -1.15
C PRO A 174 0.72 -17.01 -1.84
N SER A 175 -0.52 -17.41 -1.53
CA SER A 175 -1.13 -18.61 -2.13
C SER A 175 -1.57 -18.36 -3.58
N TYR A 176 -1.24 -19.31 -4.46
CA TYR A 176 -1.57 -19.23 -5.89
C TYR A 176 -3.08 -19.22 -6.19
N GLU A 177 -3.90 -19.75 -5.28
CA GLU A 177 -5.37 -19.77 -5.39
C GLU A 177 -6.05 -18.60 -4.67
N CYS A 178 -5.30 -17.78 -3.92
CA CYS A 178 -5.86 -16.74 -3.09
C CYS A 178 -5.21 -15.39 -3.38
N ARG A 179 -6.02 -14.41 -3.82
CA ARG A 179 -5.60 -13.02 -4.07
C ARG A 179 -6.09 -12.03 -3.02
N LEU A 180 -6.58 -12.54 -1.90
CA LEU A 180 -7.11 -11.70 -0.84
C LEU A 180 -5.96 -11.02 -0.08
N PRO A 181 -6.19 -9.83 0.49
CA PRO A 181 -5.15 -9.08 1.18
C PRO A 181 -4.79 -9.72 2.53
N ILE A 182 -3.50 -9.71 2.87
CA ILE A 182 -2.94 -10.04 4.18
C ILE A 182 -1.99 -8.94 4.66
N SER A 183 -1.72 -8.86 5.97
CA SER A 183 -0.69 -7.96 6.50
C SER A 183 0.71 -8.43 6.10
N GLN A 184 1.64 -7.51 5.83
CA GLN A 184 3.03 -7.85 5.52
C GLN A 184 3.70 -8.72 6.61
N LYS A 185 3.42 -8.48 7.89
CA LYS A 185 3.89 -9.32 9.01
C LYS A 185 3.42 -10.77 8.93
N ASP A 186 2.25 -11.03 8.37
CA ASP A 186 1.65 -12.36 8.30
C ASP A 186 2.02 -13.10 7.00
N TYR A 187 2.81 -12.47 6.13
CA TYR A 187 3.18 -13.03 4.83
C TYR A 187 3.83 -14.42 4.93
N HIS A 188 4.70 -14.62 5.92
CA HIS A 188 5.39 -15.90 6.14
C HIS A 188 4.48 -17.00 6.72
N LYS A 189 3.30 -16.66 7.24
CA LYS A 189 2.34 -17.63 7.82
C LYS A 189 1.51 -18.37 6.75
N GLY A 190 1.65 -17.98 5.47
CA GLY A 190 0.88 -18.55 4.36
C GLY A 190 -0.53 -17.97 4.25
N CYS A 191 -1.45 -18.71 3.62
CA CYS A 191 -2.83 -18.26 3.44
C CYS A 191 -3.60 -18.33 4.76
N LEU A 192 -4.10 -17.19 5.25
CA LEU A 192 -4.96 -17.08 6.43
C LEU A 192 -6.46 -17.00 6.08
N HIS A 193 -6.82 -17.10 4.79
CA HIS A 193 -8.19 -17.00 4.30
C HIS A 193 -8.90 -18.36 4.27
N TYR A 194 -8.93 -19.02 5.43
CA TYR A 194 -9.70 -20.24 5.66
C TYR A 194 -10.48 -20.13 6.96
N THR A 195 -11.54 -20.93 7.06
CA THR A 195 -12.44 -20.94 8.21
C THR A 195 -11.94 -21.92 9.27
N VAL A 196 -11.87 -21.47 10.51
CA VAL A 196 -11.66 -22.32 11.68
C VAL A 196 -13.00 -22.44 12.39
N SER A 197 -13.42 -23.68 12.66
CA SER A 197 -14.61 -23.99 13.44
C SER A 197 -14.21 -24.65 14.76
N CYS A 198 -14.80 -24.22 15.87
CA CYS A 198 -14.70 -24.90 17.16
C CYS A 198 -15.86 -25.88 17.31
N GLU A 199 -15.55 -27.13 17.63
CA GLU A 199 -16.55 -28.20 17.75
C GLU A 199 -17.39 -28.08 19.03
N GLY A 200 -16.89 -27.36 20.04
CA GLY A 200 -17.60 -27.17 21.31
C GLY A 200 -18.59 -25.99 21.33
N CYS A 201 -18.33 -24.94 20.56
CA CYS A 201 -19.20 -23.74 20.52
C CYS A 201 -19.90 -23.53 19.18
N HIS A 202 -19.73 -24.47 18.22
CA HIS A 202 -20.25 -24.43 16.84
C HIS A 202 -20.02 -23.09 16.11
N THR A 203 -19.01 -22.35 16.56
CA THR A 203 -18.71 -21.02 16.04
C THR A 203 -17.61 -21.15 15.01
N SER A 204 -17.84 -20.58 13.83
CA SER A 204 -16.88 -20.50 12.74
C SER A 204 -16.40 -19.06 12.53
N MET A 205 -15.10 -18.87 12.32
CA MET A 205 -14.46 -17.58 12.03
C MET A 205 -13.28 -17.75 11.07
N MET A 206 -12.93 -16.69 10.33
CA MET A 206 -11.74 -16.74 9.47
C MET A 206 -10.46 -16.67 10.30
N LYS A 207 -9.43 -17.42 9.90
CA LYS A 207 -8.14 -17.41 10.61
C LYS A 207 -7.51 -16.01 10.63
N LYS A 208 -7.64 -15.23 9.55
CA LYS A 208 -7.21 -13.82 9.53
C LYS A 208 -7.84 -12.99 10.66
N ASP A 209 -9.14 -13.13 10.89
CA ASP A 209 -9.87 -12.35 11.91
C ASP A 209 -9.48 -12.77 13.34
N LEU A 210 -9.12 -14.04 13.52
CA LEU A 210 -8.55 -14.52 14.78
C LEU A 210 -7.19 -13.84 15.09
N GLU A 211 -6.36 -13.57 14.08
CA GLU A 211 -5.08 -12.87 14.26
C GLU A 211 -5.26 -11.36 14.47
N VAL A 212 -6.30 -10.76 13.88
CA VAL A 212 -6.60 -9.30 13.97
C VAL A 212 -7.39 -8.94 15.25
N GLY A 213 -7.94 -9.92 15.96
CA GLY A 213 -8.81 -9.73 17.12
C GLY A 213 -8.13 -9.05 18.32
N GLY A 214 -8.07 -7.72 18.27
CA GLY A 214 -7.75 -6.80 19.36
C GLY A 214 -8.48 -5.44 19.29
N ALA A 215 -9.15 -5.07 18.19
CA ALA A 215 -9.83 -3.78 18.12
C ALA A 215 -11.10 -3.80 17.22
N GLU A 216 -12.25 -3.55 17.86
CA GLU A 216 -13.44 -2.88 17.30
C GLU A 216 -14.57 -3.59 16.52
N ARG A 217 -14.74 -4.93 16.54
CA ARG A 217 -16.07 -5.51 16.18
C ARG A 217 -16.45 -6.74 17.00
N GLY A 218 -17.49 -6.59 17.84
CA GLY A 218 -18.29 -7.69 18.41
C GLY A 218 -17.59 -8.56 19.47
N GLN A 219 -17.47 -8.05 20.69
CA GLN A 219 -16.71 -8.66 21.81
C GLN A 219 -17.26 -9.97 22.40
N SER A 220 -18.39 -10.53 21.96
CA SER A 220 -18.94 -11.73 22.63
C SER A 220 -18.55 -13.06 21.99
N ARG A 221 -18.20 -13.09 20.70
CA ARG A 221 -18.03 -14.35 19.92
C ARG A 221 -16.57 -14.67 19.58
N LEU A 222 -15.68 -13.67 19.60
CA LEU A 222 -14.23 -13.81 19.33
C LEU A 222 -13.44 -14.43 20.50
N MET A 223 -13.78 -14.10 21.75
CA MET A 223 -13.15 -14.70 22.94
C MET A 223 -13.43 -16.21 23.02
N LEU A 224 -14.63 -16.65 22.61
CA LEU A 224 -15.06 -18.04 22.72
C LEU A 224 -14.26 -19.04 21.87
N ILE A 225 -13.68 -18.61 20.73
CA ILE A 225 -12.90 -19.52 19.87
C ILE A 225 -11.41 -19.51 20.22
N LYS A 226 -10.81 -18.36 20.58
CA LYS A 226 -9.38 -18.28 20.94
C LYS A 226 -9.03 -19.16 22.15
N ASP A 227 -9.98 -19.31 23.07
CA ASP A 227 -9.82 -20.10 24.31
C ASP A 227 -10.42 -21.53 24.21
N CYS A 228 -11.00 -21.90 23.06
CA CYS A 228 -11.57 -23.23 22.83
C CYS A 228 -10.47 -24.25 22.49
N ARG A 229 -10.26 -25.26 23.34
CA ARG A 229 -9.24 -26.32 23.17
C ARG A 229 -9.44 -27.21 21.93
N ASN A 230 -10.61 -27.21 21.30
CA ASN A 230 -10.98 -28.11 20.19
C ASN A 230 -11.34 -27.34 18.90
N THR A 231 -10.35 -26.68 18.30
CA THR A 231 -10.49 -26.05 16.97
C THR A 231 -10.02 -26.99 15.86
N LYS A 232 -10.81 -27.15 14.80
CA LYS A 232 -10.38 -27.82 13.56
C LYS A 232 -10.20 -26.80 12.43
N LYS A 233 -9.16 -26.98 11.63
CA LYS A 233 -8.95 -26.21 10.39
C LYS A 233 -9.85 -26.79 9.31
N GLN A 234 -10.79 -26.01 8.79
CA GLN A 234 -11.49 -26.35 7.55
C GLN A 234 -10.87 -25.51 6.42
N THR A 235 -10.07 -26.16 5.58
CA THR A 235 -9.47 -25.55 4.39
C THR A 235 -10.54 -25.40 3.31
N VAL A 236 -11.45 -24.47 3.50
CA VAL A 236 -12.36 -24.06 2.43
C VAL A 236 -11.87 -22.73 1.87
N PRO A 237 -11.18 -22.71 0.72
CA PRO A 237 -10.86 -21.46 0.08
C PRO A 237 -12.16 -20.74 -0.27
N ILE A 238 -12.25 -19.44 0.02
CA ILE A 238 -13.45 -18.59 -0.18
C ILE A 238 -14.00 -18.73 -1.61
N VAL A 239 -13.12 -18.93 -2.60
CA VAL A 239 -13.50 -19.10 -4.00
C VAL A 239 -14.38 -20.34 -4.21
N ARG A 240 -14.18 -21.41 -3.42
CA ARG A 240 -15.06 -22.60 -3.46
C ARG A 240 -16.32 -22.42 -2.63
N GLN A 241 -16.30 -21.75 -1.48
CA GLN A 241 -17.50 -21.65 -0.65
C GLN A 241 -18.56 -20.74 -1.27
N LEU A 242 -18.19 -19.61 -1.89
CA LEU A 242 -19.14 -18.74 -2.59
C LEU A 242 -19.69 -19.40 -3.86
N VAL A 243 -18.86 -20.15 -4.59
CA VAL A 243 -19.28 -20.90 -5.77
C VAL A 243 -20.15 -22.10 -5.39
N LEU A 244 -19.84 -22.82 -4.31
CA LEU A 244 -20.66 -23.94 -3.82
C LEU A 244 -21.98 -23.44 -3.24
N SER A 245 -22.01 -22.34 -2.48
CA SER A 245 -23.27 -21.76 -2.02
C SER A 245 -24.11 -21.20 -3.17
N ALA A 246 -23.48 -20.61 -4.20
CA ALA A 246 -24.19 -20.14 -5.39
C ALA A 246 -24.73 -21.31 -6.24
N LEU A 247 -23.97 -22.40 -6.36
CA LEU A 247 -24.41 -23.61 -7.06
C LEU A 247 -25.50 -24.36 -6.29
N GLN A 248 -25.42 -24.40 -4.96
CA GLN A 248 -26.43 -25.04 -4.12
C GLN A 248 -27.74 -24.25 -4.09
N ASN A 249 -27.65 -22.91 -4.05
CA ASN A 249 -28.81 -22.03 -4.25
C ASN A 249 -29.39 -22.16 -5.67
N PHE A 250 -28.56 -22.36 -6.70
CA PHE A 250 -29.02 -22.56 -8.08
C PHE A 250 -29.75 -23.91 -8.27
N PHE A 251 -29.27 -24.98 -7.61
CA PHE A 251 -29.92 -26.28 -7.61
C PHE A 251 -31.23 -26.30 -6.82
N GLU A 252 -31.31 -25.60 -5.68
CA GLU A 252 -32.54 -25.48 -4.89
C GLU A 252 -33.61 -24.62 -5.59
N SER A 253 -33.21 -23.61 -6.37
CA SER A 253 -34.15 -22.79 -7.16
C SER A 253 -34.73 -23.51 -8.40
N ASN A 254 -34.07 -24.55 -8.91
CA ASN A 254 -34.50 -25.30 -10.10
C ASN A 254 -35.12 -26.68 -9.79
N SER A 255 -35.28 -27.04 -8.51
CA SER A 255 -35.81 -28.35 -8.08
C SER A 255 -37.24 -28.29 -7.51
N ARG A 256 -37.99 -27.19 -7.73
CA ARG A 256 -39.43 -27.16 -7.43
C ARG A 256 -40.21 -27.62 -8.67
N PRO A 257 -40.78 -28.83 -8.69
CA PRO A 257 -41.75 -29.20 -9.73
C PRO A 257 -43.06 -28.41 -9.53
N MET A 258 -43.69 -28.08 -10.66
CA MET A 258 -45.09 -27.61 -10.75
C MET A 258 -46.06 -28.64 -10.17
#